data_AF-A0A7V7D711-F1
#
_entry.id   AF-A0A7V7D711-F1
#
_cell.length_a   1.000
_cell.length_b   1.000
_cell.length_c   1.000
_cell.angle_alpha   90.00
_cell.angle_beta   90.00
_cell.angle_gamma   90.00
#
_symmetry.space_group_name_H-M   'P 1'
#
loop_
_entity.id
_entity.type
_entity.pdbx_description
1 polymer ?
#
loop_
_entity_poly.entity_id
_entity_poly.type
_entity_poly.pdbx_seq_one_letter_code
_entity_poly.pdbx_strand_id
1 'polypeptide(L)'
;MALDSQEIRQCVRKLKENDFELAYLALLTREGLKPLSRWEKPLDDHGLELLRQIGLLTKKIQRTVKTGKLVSETVFSISPGYIQLYEKRFAGQPIDKSARTQRFEGFLFGFPPCCVDEYIQHPYAKNVLAPGDQKILFHWACRDCKITSALLPGYRRIHEYVEKC
;
A
#
# COMPACT_ATOMS: atom_id res chain seq x y z
N MET A 1 16.70 -1.47 -12.30
CA MET A 1 15.96 -2.20 -13.36
C MET A 1 14.80 -1.32 -13.76
N ALA A 2 14.74 -0.90 -15.02
CA ALA A 2 13.70 0.02 -15.49
C ALA A 2 12.32 -0.64 -15.46
N LEU A 3 11.28 0.14 -15.15
CA LEU A 3 9.87 -0.22 -15.33
C LEU A 3 9.54 -0.65 -16.78
N ASP A 4 10.45 -0.40 -17.72
CA ASP A 4 10.28 -0.56 -19.16
C ASP A 4 10.49 -1.97 -19.69
N SER A 5 10.72 -2.98 -18.83
CA SER A 5 10.71 -4.36 -19.34
C SER A 5 9.30 -4.74 -19.82
N GLN A 6 9.23 -5.33 -21.01
CA GLN A 6 7.97 -5.77 -21.60
C GLN A 6 7.22 -6.73 -20.67
N GLU A 7 7.96 -7.58 -19.95
CA GLU A 7 7.43 -8.54 -18.97
C GLU A 7 6.78 -7.85 -17.79
N ILE A 8 7.42 -6.83 -17.20
CA ILE A 8 6.83 -6.06 -16.08
C ILE A 8 5.56 -5.38 -16.55
N ARG A 9 5.58 -4.75 -17.74
CA ARG A 9 4.40 -4.09 -18.30
C ARG A 9 3.23 -5.07 -18.50
N GLN A 10 3.51 -6.27 -19.00
CA GLN A 10 2.50 -7.32 -19.14
C GLN A 10 1.94 -7.77 -17.79
N CYS A 11 2.80 -7.95 -16.77
CA CYS A 11 2.34 -8.31 -15.42
C CYS A 11 1.45 -7.23 -14.82
N VAL A 12 1.82 -5.95 -14.97
CA VAL A 12 1.06 -4.80 -14.48
C VAL A 12 -0.31 -4.72 -15.16
N ARG A 13 -0.39 -4.97 -16.47
CA ARG A 13 -1.67 -5.05 -17.20
C ARG A 13 -2.60 -6.12 -16.63
N LYS A 14 -2.09 -7.33 -16.43
CA LYS A 14 -2.86 -8.43 -15.84
C LYS A 14 -3.28 -8.16 -14.40
N LEU A 15 -2.43 -7.51 -13.59
CA LEU A 15 -2.81 -7.06 -12.25
C LEU A 15 -3.92 -5.99 -12.33
N LYS A 16 -3.85 -5.08 -13.29
CA LYS A 16 -4.86 -4.02 -13.50
C LYS A 16 -6.20 -4.57 -13.96
N GLU A 17 -6.21 -5.65 -14.75
CA GLU A 17 -7.43 -6.40 -15.11
C GLU A 17 -8.16 -6.94 -13.87
N ASN A 18 -7.42 -7.26 -12.80
CA ASN A 18 -8.02 -7.60 -11.51
C ASN A 18 -8.51 -6.36 -10.78
N ASP A 19 -7.63 -5.37 -10.59
CA ASP A 19 -7.96 -4.07 -9.99
C ASP A 19 -6.86 -3.04 -10.26
N PHE A 20 -7.23 -1.81 -10.61
CA PHE A 20 -6.29 -0.70 -10.78
C PHE A 20 -5.44 -0.45 -9.52
N GLU A 21 -6.08 -0.46 -8.35
CA GLU A 21 -5.43 -0.19 -7.07
C GLU A 21 -4.39 -1.28 -6.72
N LEU A 22 -4.67 -2.55 -7.07
CA LEU A 22 -3.73 -3.65 -6.87
C LEU A 22 -2.45 -3.43 -7.69
N ALA A 23 -2.60 -3.14 -9.00
CA ALA A 23 -1.46 -2.86 -9.87
C ALA A 23 -0.67 -1.63 -9.40
N TYR A 24 -1.39 -0.60 -8.95
CA TYR A 24 -0.80 0.64 -8.45
C TYR A 24 -0.01 0.42 -7.15
N LEU A 25 -0.59 -0.22 -6.15
CA LEU A 25 0.11 -0.59 -4.91
C LEU A 25 1.34 -1.46 -5.18
N ALA A 26 1.21 -2.41 -6.09
CA ALA A 26 2.30 -3.30 -6.48
C ALA A 26 3.50 -2.50 -7.04
N LEU A 27 3.26 -1.58 -7.97
CA LEU A 27 4.33 -0.75 -8.51
C LEU A 27 4.88 0.28 -7.52
N LEU A 28 4.03 0.92 -6.71
CA LEU A 28 4.52 1.79 -5.62
C LEU A 28 5.47 1.04 -4.69
N THR A 29 5.18 -0.23 -4.41
CA THR A 29 6.01 -1.07 -3.53
C THR A 29 7.30 -1.51 -4.21
N ARG A 30 7.21 -1.96 -5.46
CA ARG A 30 8.37 -2.37 -6.26
C ARG A 30 9.38 -1.23 -6.41
N GLU A 31 8.89 -0.02 -6.66
CA GLU A 31 9.71 1.19 -6.86
C GLU A 31 10.19 1.82 -5.54
N GLY A 32 9.91 1.18 -4.39
CA GLY A 32 10.38 1.63 -3.08
C GLY A 32 9.66 2.88 -2.53
N LEU A 33 8.58 3.33 -3.17
CA LEU A 33 7.74 4.44 -2.67
C LEU A 33 6.87 4.00 -1.49
N LYS A 34 6.55 2.70 -1.40
CA LYS A 34 5.91 2.08 -0.24
C LYS A 34 6.79 0.93 0.24
N PRO A 35 7.17 0.87 1.53
CA PRO A 35 7.96 -0.25 2.05
C PRO A 35 7.17 -1.56 2.07
N LEU A 36 5.88 -1.48 2.40
CA LEU A 36 4.92 -2.58 2.42
C LEU A 36 3.59 -2.08 1.85
N SER A 37 2.88 -2.94 1.14
CA SER A 37 1.48 -2.73 0.79
C SER A 37 0.63 -3.91 1.24
N ARG A 38 -0.66 -3.62 1.42
CA ARG A 38 -1.67 -4.58 1.84
C ARG A 38 -2.83 -4.55 0.85
N TRP A 39 -3.28 -5.72 0.45
CA TRP A 39 -4.47 -5.93 -0.35
C TRP A 39 -5.51 -6.70 0.45
N GLU A 40 -6.69 -6.11 0.63
CA GLU A 40 -7.74 -6.64 1.50
C GLU A 40 -8.81 -7.44 0.75
N LYS A 41 -8.78 -7.43 -0.59
CA LYS A 41 -9.69 -8.21 -1.43
C LYS A 41 -9.10 -9.60 -1.71
N PRO A 42 -9.94 -10.59 -2.10
CA PRO A 42 -9.44 -11.87 -2.56
C PRO A 42 -8.40 -11.72 -3.67
N LEU A 43 -7.34 -12.52 -3.60
CA LEU A 43 -6.33 -12.64 -4.64
C LEU A 43 -6.01 -14.12 -4.81
N ASP A 44 -6.21 -14.60 -6.04
CA ASP A 44 -5.95 -15.97 -6.43
C ASP A 44 -4.45 -16.22 -6.62
N ASP A 45 -4.10 -17.47 -6.92
CA ASP A 45 -2.70 -17.87 -7.06
C ASP A 45 -2.05 -17.24 -8.31
N HIS A 46 -2.84 -16.91 -9.33
CA HIS A 46 -2.35 -16.18 -10.50
C HIS A 46 -1.92 -14.76 -10.13
N GLY A 47 -2.75 -14.03 -9.39
CA GLY A 47 -2.42 -12.69 -8.90
C GLY A 47 -1.19 -12.69 -7.98
N LEU A 48 -1.05 -13.69 -7.10
CA LEU A 48 0.15 -13.85 -6.27
C LEU A 48 1.41 -14.09 -7.12
N GLU A 49 1.29 -14.88 -8.19
CA GLU A 49 2.40 -15.13 -9.10
C GLU A 49 2.80 -13.88 -9.88
N LEU A 50 1.84 -13.08 -10.35
CA LEU A 50 2.13 -11.80 -11.00
C LEU A 50 2.89 -10.86 -10.07
N LEU A 51 2.52 -10.78 -8.78
CA LEU A 51 3.27 -10.01 -7.78
C LEU A 51 4.72 -10.51 -7.62
N ARG A 52 4.94 -11.84 -7.63
CA ARG A 52 6.28 -12.43 -7.57
C ARG A 52 7.10 -12.15 -8.83
N GLN A 53 6.51 -12.21 -10.01
CA GLN A 53 7.16 -11.91 -11.29
C GLN A 53 7.65 -10.45 -11.37
N ILE A 54 6.93 -9.53 -10.73
CA ILE A 54 7.39 -8.16 -10.53
C ILE A 54 8.23 -7.99 -9.26
N GLY A 55 8.89 -9.05 -8.79
CA GLY A 55 9.94 -8.99 -7.76
C GLY A 55 9.43 -8.69 -6.35
N LEU A 56 8.15 -8.89 -6.07
CA LEU A 56 7.59 -8.71 -4.73
C LEU A 56 7.49 -10.05 -4.00
N LEU A 57 7.90 -10.06 -2.74
CA LEU A 57 7.57 -11.13 -1.81
C LEU A 57 6.12 -10.94 -1.37
N THR A 58 5.38 -12.05 -1.23
CA THR A 58 3.96 -12.01 -0.85
C THR A 58 3.69 -12.92 0.35
N LYS A 59 2.69 -12.55 1.16
CA LYS A 59 2.19 -13.38 2.24
C LYS A 59 0.71 -13.14 2.49
N LYS A 60 -0.07 -14.20 2.67
CA LYS A 60 -1.46 -14.13 3.15
C LYS A 60 -1.47 -14.11 4.67
N ILE A 61 -2.12 -13.12 5.26
CA ILE A 61 -2.26 -12.91 6.69
C ILE A 61 -3.74 -12.99 7.05
N GLN A 62 -4.06 -13.83 8.02
CA GLN A 62 -5.43 -13.93 8.54
C GLN A 62 -5.57 -13.08 9.79
N ARG A 63 -6.67 -12.32 9.86
CA ARG A 63 -7.07 -11.48 10.99
C ARG A 63 -8.56 -11.66 11.25
N THR A 64 -9.05 -11.11 12.34
CA THR A 64 -10.48 -11.08 12.66
C THR A 64 -11.00 -9.65 12.73
N VAL A 65 -12.21 -9.42 12.23
CA VAL A 65 -12.94 -8.17 12.53
C VAL A 65 -13.60 -8.28 13.91
N LYS A 66 -14.17 -7.17 14.43
CA LYS A 66 -14.83 -7.13 15.75
C LYS A 66 -15.92 -8.20 15.94
N THR A 67 -16.57 -8.64 14.87
CA THR A 67 -17.60 -9.69 14.90
C THR A 67 -17.03 -11.11 14.96
N GLY A 68 -15.71 -11.28 14.97
CA GLY A 68 -15.04 -12.58 14.92
C GLY A 68 -14.89 -13.15 13.51
N LYS A 69 -15.51 -12.54 12.49
CA LYS A 69 -15.34 -12.98 11.09
C LYS A 69 -13.88 -12.88 10.67
N LEU A 70 -13.37 -13.96 10.08
CA LEU A 70 -12.04 -14.01 9.49
C LEU A 70 -11.97 -13.16 8.23
N VAL A 71 -10.88 -12.41 8.10
CA VAL A 71 -10.49 -11.68 6.90
C VAL A 71 -9.09 -12.10 6.51
N SER A 72 -8.87 -12.19 5.20
CA SER A 72 -7.59 -12.57 4.62
C SER A 72 -7.02 -11.36 3.88
N GLU A 73 -5.83 -10.94 4.28
CA GLU A 73 -5.10 -9.83 3.69
C GLU A 73 -3.88 -10.39 2.97
N THR A 74 -3.61 -9.95 1.74
CA THR A 74 -2.33 -10.24 1.08
C THR A 74 -1.40 -9.06 1.31
N VAL A 75 -0.29 -9.26 2.01
CA VAL A 75 0.77 -8.26 2.15
C VAL A 75 1.91 -8.55 1.20
N PHE A 76 2.55 -7.51 0.69
CA PHE A 76 3.68 -7.65 -0.22
C PHE A 76 4.71 -6.53 -0.09
N SER A 77 5.98 -6.89 -0.28
CA SER A 77 7.15 -6.01 -0.14
C SER A 77 8.31 -6.52 -0.97
N ILE A 78 9.26 -5.64 -1.30
CA ILE A 78 10.59 -6.03 -1.78
C ILE A 78 11.48 -6.60 -0.67
N SER A 79 11.17 -6.34 0.60
CA SER A 79 11.98 -6.74 1.75
C SER A 79 11.22 -7.71 2.66
N PRO A 80 11.82 -8.87 3.00
CA PRO A 80 11.19 -9.85 3.88
C PRO A 80 10.96 -9.29 5.29
N GLY A 81 11.78 -8.33 5.74
CA GLY A 81 11.70 -7.76 7.09
C GLY A 81 10.36 -7.06 7.35
N TYR A 82 9.80 -6.33 6.38
CA TYR A 82 8.51 -5.68 6.54
C TYR A 82 7.35 -6.68 6.63
N ILE A 83 7.39 -7.76 5.84
CA ILE A 83 6.40 -8.84 5.90
C ILE A 83 6.45 -9.53 7.27
N GLN A 84 7.65 -9.84 7.76
CA GLN A 84 7.85 -10.47 9.08
C GLN A 84 7.35 -9.58 10.22
N LEU A 85 7.63 -8.27 10.17
CA LEU A 85 7.13 -7.31 11.15
C LEU A 85 5.59 -7.22 11.14
N TYR A 86 4.98 -7.18 9.96
CA TYR A 86 3.52 -7.14 9.82
C TYR A 86 2.90 -8.43 10.39
N GLU A 87 3.40 -9.58 9.96
CA GLU A 87 2.92 -10.88 10.41
C GLU A 87 3.02 -11.02 11.93
N LYS A 88 4.21 -10.78 12.51
CA LYS A 88 4.44 -10.90 13.95
C LYS A 88 3.48 -10.04 14.76
N ARG A 89 3.09 -8.88 14.23
CA ARG A 89 2.21 -7.94 14.93
C ARG A 89 0.73 -8.22 14.76
N PHE A 90 0.32 -8.75 13.61
CA PHE A 90 -1.10 -8.77 13.21
C PHE A 90 -1.67 -10.16 12.93
N ALA A 91 -0.87 -11.18 12.64
CA ALA A 91 -1.39 -12.50 12.33
C ALA A 91 -2.19 -13.08 13.52
N GLY A 92 -3.41 -13.53 13.23
CA GLY A 92 -4.35 -14.06 14.22
C GLY A 92 -4.90 -13.00 15.20
N GLN A 93 -4.53 -11.73 15.06
CA GLN A 93 -4.99 -10.64 15.91
C GLN A 93 -6.23 -9.95 15.33
N PRO A 94 -7.13 -9.45 16.18
CA PRO A 94 -8.22 -8.59 15.73
C PRO A 94 -7.72 -7.33 15.03
N ILE A 95 -8.51 -6.81 14.10
CA ILE A 95 -8.32 -5.47 13.55
C ILE A 95 -8.65 -4.46 14.64
N ASP A 96 -7.64 -3.67 15.02
CA ASP A 96 -7.75 -2.60 16.00
C ASP A 96 -7.41 -1.25 15.35
N LYS A 97 -8.08 -0.19 15.79
CA LYS A 97 -7.85 1.19 15.33
C LYS A 97 -7.20 2.04 16.41
N SER A 98 -6.47 1.42 17.34
CA SER A 98 -5.77 2.17 18.39
C SER A 98 -4.72 3.10 17.77
N ALA A 99 -4.41 4.22 18.43
CA ALA A 99 -3.36 5.13 17.99
C ALA A 99 -2.00 4.40 17.82
N ARG A 100 -1.71 3.43 18.71
CA ARG A 100 -0.49 2.62 18.64
C ARG A 100 -0.44 1.78 17.37
N THR A 101 -1.54 1.13 17.00
CA THR A 101 -1.62 0.31 15.78
C THR A 101 -1.58 1.18 14.53
N GLN A 102 -2.32 2.28 14.49
CA GLN A 102 -2.29 3.20 13.35
C GLN A 102 -0.89 3.77 13.09
N ARG A 103 -0.13 4.12 14.14
CA ARG A 103 1.29 4.52 14.01
C ARG A 103 2.16 3.42 13.44
N PHE A 104 1.97 2.18 13.90
CA PHE A 104 2.75 1.04 13.42
C PHE A 104 2.42 0.68 11.97
N GLU A 105 1.14 0.66 11.61
CA GLU A 105 0.70 0.51 10.22
C GLU A 105 1.25 1.64 9.35
N GLY A 106 1.18 2.89 9.82
CA GLY A 106 1.75 4.04 9.13
C GLY A 106 3.24 3.88 8.84
N PHE A 107 4.02 3.43 9.83
CA PHE A 107 5.43 3.10 9.65
C PHE A 107 5.64 2.01 8.57
N LEU A 108 4.91 0.90 8.64
CA LEU A 108 5.06 -0.20 7.66
C LEU A 108 4.67 0.23 6.24
N PHE A 109 3.62 1.03 6.10
CA PHE A 109 3.10 1.46 4.80
C PHE A 109 3.79 2.70 4.22
N GLY A 110 4.76 3.26 4.95
CA GLY A 110 5.53 4.43 4.52
C GLY A 110 4.78 5.75 4.61
N PHE A 111 3.77 5.84 5.48
CA PHE A 111 3.02 7.07 5.70
C PHE A 111 3.85 8.06 6.51
N PRO A 112 3.85 9.36 6.16
CA PRO A 112 4.53 10.37 6.96
C PRO A 112 4.02 10.38 8.40
N PRO A 113 4.89 10.32 9.44
CA PRO A 113 4.45 10.27 10.82
C PRO A 113 3.53 11.43 11.21
N CYS A 114 3.82 12.64 10.73
CA CYS A 114 2.97 13.82 10.96
C CYS A 114 1.55 13.67 10.37
N CYS A 115 1.41 12.97 9.24
CA CYS A 115 0.09 12.71 8.66
C CYS A 115 -0.67 11.66 9.47
N VAL A 116 0.03 10.65 9.98
CA VAL A 116 -0.56 9.60 10.81
C VAL A 116 -1.04 10.18 12.13
N ASP A 117 -0.21 10.97 12.80
CA ASP A 117 -0.59 11.62 14.06
C ASP A 117 -1.74 12.62 13.87
N GLU A 118 -1.71 13.43 12.81
CA GLU A 118 -2.82 14.33 12.49
C GLU A 118 -4.11 13.54 12.21
N TYR A 119 -4.04 12.44 11.46
CA TYR A 119 -5.21 11.61 11.18
C TYR A 119 -5.78 10.96 12.45
N ILE A 120 -4.93 10.57 13.40
CA ILE A 120 -5.36 10.01 14.69
C ILE A 120 -6.13 11.06 15.51
N GLN A 121 -5.69 12.32 15.50
CA GLN A 121 -6.31 13.39 16.29
C GLN A 121 -7.50 14.05 15.58
N HIS A 122 -7.35 14.32 14.29
CA HIS A 122 -8.29 15.03 13.43
C HIS A 122 -8.46 14.30 12.09
N PRO A 123 -9.17 13.16 12.07
CA PRO A 123 -9.37 12.39 10.85
C PRO A 123 -9.92 13.26 9.71
N TYR A 124 -9.31 13.18 8.54
CA TYR A 124 -9.74 13.90 7.33
C TYR A 124 -9.77 15.43 7.47
N ALA A 125 -8.98 16.01 8.38
CA ALA A 125 -8.83 17.46 8.49
C ALA A 125 -8.42 18.09 7.16
N LYS A 126 -8.97 19.25 6.81
CA LYS A 126 -8.72 19.90 5.52
C LYS A 126 -7.22 20.09 5.26
N ASN A 127 -6.77 19.71 4.07
CA ASN A 127 -5.41 19.92 3.61
C ASN A 127 -5.36 20.85 2.39
N VAL A 128 -4.14 21.11 1.89
CA VAL A 128 -3.87 22.06 0.80
C VAL A 128 -3.56 21.37 -0.52
N LEU A 129 -3.72 20.05 -0.60
CA LEU A 129 -3.48 19.31 -1.84
C LEU A 129 -4.62 19.52 -2.82
N ALA A 130 -4.30 19.52 -4.11
CA ALA A 130 -5.32 19.41 -5.14
C ALA A 130 -6.09 18.09 -4.93
N PRO A 131 -7.42 18.05 -5.16
CA PRO A 131 -8.19 16.81 -4.95
C PRO A 131 -7.65 15.61 -5.74
N GLY A 132 -7.10 15.82 -6.93
CA GLY A 132 -6.45 14.78 -7.73
C GLY A 132 -5.20 14.20 -7.06
N ASP A 133 -4.40 15.03 -6.40
CA ASP A 133 -3.20 14.57 -5.69
C ASP A 133 -3.54 13.76 -4.44
N GLN A 134 -4.54 14.20 -3.68
CA GLN A 134 -4.97 13.45 -2.49
C GLN A 134 -5.58 12.09 -2.87
N LYS A 135 -6.24 11.99 -4.03
CA LYS A 135 -6.87 10.75 -4.53
C LYS A 135 -5.86 9.64 -4.85
N ILE A 136 -4.64 10.00 -5.26
CA ILE A 136 -3.62 9.00 -5.61
C ILE A 136 -2.78 8.55 -4.40
N LEU A 137 -2.96 9.17 -3.23
CA LEU A 137 -2.26 8.83 -2.00
C LEU A 137 -3.05 7.79 -1.18
N PHE A 138 -2.33 6.93 -0.47
CA PHE A 138 -2.93 5.95 0.46
C PHE A 138 -2.96 6.44 1.93
N HIS A 139 -2.63 7.72 2.15
CA HIS A 139 -2.74 8.39 3.44
C HIS A 139 -3.37 9.76 3.26
N TRP A 140 -4.03 10.24 4.31
CA TRP A 140 -4.53 11.61 4.34
C TRP A 140 -3.39 12.56 4.68
N ALA A 141 -3.06 13.49 3.78
CA ALA A 141 -1.96 14.42 4.03
C ALA A 141 -2.38 15.50 5.04
N CYS A 142 -1.53 15.78 6.03
CA CYS A 142 -1.71 16.97 6.87
C CYS A 142 -1.25 18.24 6.12
N ARG A 143 -1.71 19.41 6.59
CA ARG A 143 -1.58 20.70 5.90
C ARG A 143 -0.16 21.01 5.40
N ASP A 144 0.86 20.72 6.22
CA ASP A 144 2.24 21.17 5.96
C ASP A 144 3.23 20.00 5.74
N CYS A 145 2.73 18.83 5.33
CA CYS A 145 3.55 17.63 5.19
C CYS A 145 4.61 17.72 4.07
N LYS A 146 5.88 17.92 4.45
CA LYS A 146 7.01 17.97 3.50
C LYS A 146 7.33 16.62 2.85
N ILE A 147 7.16 15.53 3.59
CA ILE A 147 7.39 14.18 3.06
C ILE A 147 6.39 13.88 1.95
N THR A 148 5.11 14.23 2.12
CA THR A 148 4.09 14.05 1.06
C THR A 148 4.47 14.83 -0.19
N SER A 149 4.91 16.09 -0.06
CA SER A 149 5.37 16.88 -1.20
C SER A 149 6.51 16.21 -1.96
N ALA A 150 7.45 15.57 -1.26
CA ALA A 150 8.57 14.85 -1.87
C ALA A 150 8.13 13.52 -2.54
N LEU A 151 7.10 12.85 -2.02
CA LEU A 151 6.58 11.59 -2.56
C LEU A 151 5.69 11.79 -3.79
N LEU A 152 4.95 12.91 -3.87
CA LEU A 152 3.95 13.16 -4.91
C LEU A 152 4.45 12.96 -6.36
N PRO A 153 5.63 13.46 -6.77
CA PRO A 153 6.13 13.22 -8.11
C PRO A 153 6.28 11.72 -8.44
N GLY A 154 6.72 10.92 -7.47
CA GLY A 154 6.82 9.48 -7.63
C GLY A 154 5.46 8.81 -7.77
N TYR A 155 4.50 9.18 -6.91
CA TYR A 155 3.14 8.68 -6.96
C TYR A 155 2.46 8.99 -8.30
N ARG A 156 2.54 10.24 -8.78
CA ARG A 156 1.98 10.65 -10.08
C ARG A 156 2.56 9.84 -11.24
N ARG A 157 3.89 9.70 -11.29
CA ARG A 157 4.57 8.92 -12.33
C ARG A 157 4.05 7.49 -12.39
N ILE A 158 3.91 6.82 -11.24
CA ILE A 158 3.44 5.44 -11.19
C ILE A 158 1.94 5.36 -11.52
N HIS A 159 1.13 6.30 -11.04
CA HIS A 159 -0.29 6.37 -11.37
C HIS A 159 -0.50 6.49 -12.88
N GLU A 160 0.15 7.46 -13.52
CA GLU A 160 0.11 7.66 -14.97
C GLU A 160 0.63 6.45 -15.76
N TYR A 161 1.66 5.77 -15.25
CA TYR A 161 2.18 4.55 -15.86
C TYR A 161 1.14 3.43 -15.85
N VAL A 162 0.46 3.20 -14.71
CA VAL A 162 -0.60 2.20 -14.58
C VAL A 162 -1.81 2.57 -15.44
N GLU A 163 -2.17 3.84 -15.53
CA GLU A 163 -3.24 4.30 -16.43
C GLU A 163 -2.97 3.94 -17.89
N LYS A 164 -1.72 4.08 -18.36
CA LYS A 164 -1.27 3.78 -19.72
C LYS A 164 -0.96 2.30 -20.00
N CYS A 165 -0.92 1.47 -18.97
CA CYS A 165 -0.80 0.02 -19.11
C CYS A 165 -2.12 -0.57 -19.58
#